data_AF-A0A258XSY4-F1
#
_entry.id   AF-A0A258XSY4-F1
#
_cell.length_a   1.000
_cell.length_b   1.000
_cell.length_c   1.000
_cell.angle_alpha   90.00
_cell.angle_beta   90.00
_cell.angle_gamma   90.00
#
_symmetry.space_group_name_H-M   'P 1'
#
loop_
_entity.id
_entity.type
_entity.pdbx_description
1 polymer ?
#
loop_
_entity_poly.entity_id
_entity_poly.type
_entity_poly.pdbx_seq_one_letter_code
_entity_poly.pdbx_strand_id
1 'polypeptide(L)'
;MRGSAAPRHTHLPPTRTRSIALALNEGPRAVTCAWPSACNAGIMASKRTHELIPLCHPLMISKVEVEIEPDATLPGLVVRARVKTSGQTGVEMEAL
;
A
#
# COMPACT_ATOMS: atom_id res chain seq x y z
N MET A 1 -18.78 -10.02 -0.88
CA MET A 1 -17.43 -9.52 -1.25
C MET A 1 -16.71 -9.15 0.04
N ARG A 2 -15.52 -9.70 0.31
CA ARG A 2 -14.75 -9.40 1.52
C ARG A 2 -13.57 -8.49 1.14
N GLY A 3 -13.27 -7.51 1.99
CA GLY A 3 -12.14 -6.60 1.77
C GLY A 3 -11.48 -6.22 3.09
N SER A 4 -10.17 -6.02 3.04
CA SER A 4 -9.36 -5.60 4.18
C SER A 4 -8.63 -4.30 3.85
N ALA A 5 -8.37 -3.48 4.86
CA ALA A 5 -7.54 -2.30 4.75
C ALA A 5 -6.59 -2.20 5.95
N ALA A 6 -5.29 -2.10 5.69
CA ALA A 6 -4.29 -1.91 6.74
C ALA A 6 -3.58 -0.55 6.57
N PRO A 7 -3.72 0.38 7.54
CA PRO A 7 -2.89 1.56 7.60
C PRO A 7 -1.54 1.23 8.26
N ARG A 8 -0.45 1.65 7.64
CA ARG A 8 0.91 1.51 8.18
C ARG A 8 1.59 2.87 8.21
N HIS A 9 2.13 3.23 9.37
CA HIS A 9 2.93 4.44 9.51
C HIS A 9 4.40 4.07 9.30
N THR A 10 5.05 4.80 8.40
CA THR A 10 6.50 4.73 8.23
C THR A 10 7.10 6.01 8.78
N HIS A 11 7.84 5.87 9.89
CA HIS A 11 8.60 6.99 10.44
C HIS A 11 9.79 7.25 9.53
N LEU A 12 9.95 8.51 9.13
CA LEU A 12 11.02 8.93 8.24
C LEU A 12 11.90 9.95 8.95
N PRO A 13 13.23 9.87 8.86
CA PRO A 13 14.08 10.93 9.39
C PRO A 13 13.74 12.28 8.73
N PRO A 14 13.77 13.38 9.48
CA PRO A 14 13.31 14.70 9.04
C PRO A 14 14.04 15.23 7.80
N THR A 15 15.27 14.75 7.54
CA THR A 15 16.06 15.08 6.34
C THR A 15 15.47 14.51 5.05
N ARG A 16 14.77 13.37 5.08
CA ARG A 16 14.12 12.78 3.89
C ARG A 16 12.69 13.26 3.69
N THR A 17 11.99 13.66 4.74
CA THR A 17 10.60 14.15 4.65
C THR A 17 10.47 15.35 3.71
N ARG A 18 11.48 16.24 3.71
CA ARG A 18 11.45 17.49 2.92
C ARG A 18 11.63 17.27 1.42
N SER A 19 12.50 16.34 1.01
CA SER A 19 12.70 15.99 -0.41
C SER A 19 11.49 15.24 -0.98
N ILE A 20 10.86 14.42 -0.15
CA ILE A 20 9.66 13.65 -0.46
C ILE A 20 8.43 14.56 -0.60
N ALA A 21 8.24 15.51 0.32
CA ALA A 21 7.20 16.53 0.24
C ALA A 21 7.32 17.42 -1.01
N LEU A 22 8.55 17.73 -1.44
CA LEU A 22 8.78 18.47 -2.67
C LEU A 22 8.39 17.65 -3.92
N ALA A 23 8.72 16.36 -3.93
CA ALA A 23 8.37 15.44 -5.02
C ALA A 23 6.85 15.15 -5.12
N LEU A 24 6.07 15.44 -4.08
CA LEU A 24 4.61 15.34 -4.07
C LEU A 24 3.92 16.53 -4.76
N ASN A 25 4.59 17.68 -4.86
CA ASN A 25 4.01 18.92 -5.38
C ASN A 25 4.07 19.02 -6.92
N GLU A 26 4.67 18.03 -7.60
CA GLU A 26 4.75 17.96 -9.06
C GLU A 26 3.50 17.31 -9.67
N GLY A 27 2.41 18.08 -9.76
CA GLY A 27 1.30 17.88 -10.70
C GLY A 27 0.42 16.62 -10.51
N PRO A 28 -0.73 16.57 -11.20
CA PRO A 28 -1.69 15.49 -11.07
C PRO A 28 -1.13 14.21 -11.67
N ARG A 29 -0.66 13.30 -10.82
CA ARG A 29 -0.23 11.97 -11.25
C ARG A 29 -1.48 11.12 -11.50
N ALA A 30 -1.64 10.61 -12.72
CA ALA A 30 -2.71 9.71 -13.12
C ALA A 30 -2.63 8.30 -12.46
N VAL A 31 -1.75 8.14 -11.45
CA VAL A 31 -1.59 6.95 -10.62
C VAL A 31 -2.19 7.29 -9.25
N THR A 32 -2.89 6.33 -8.64
CA THR A 32 -3.55 6.46 -7.32
C THR A 32 -2.62 6.85 -6.16
N CYS A 33 -1.30 7.01 -6.40
CA CYS A 33 -0.34 7.42 -5.38
C CYS A 33 0.86 8.17 -5.98
N ALA A 34 1.54 8.96 -5.15
CA ALA A 34 2.66 9.79 -5.56
C ALA A 34 3.97 9.04 -5.85
N TRP A 35 4.10 7.77 -5.41
CA TRP A 35 5.26 6.90 -5.69
C TRP A 35 4.84 5.66 -6.49
N PRO A 36 4.90 5.70 -7.83
CA PRO A 36 4.49 4.59 -8.68
C PRO A 36 5.24 3.29 -8.37
N SER A 37 6.53 3.38 -8.04
CA SER A 37 7.36 2.21 -7.68
C SER A 37 6.88 1.53 -6.39
N ALA A 38 6.58 2.32 -5.35
CA ALA A 38 6.09 1.80 -4.07
C ALA A 38 4.70 1.16 -4.22
N CYS A 39 3.81 1.75 -5.03
CA CYS A 39 2.49 1.16 -5.29
C CYS A 39 2.56 -0.12 -6.10
N ASN A 40 3.40 -0.18 -7.14
CA ASN A 40 3.62 -1.42 -7.87
C ASN A 40 4.21 -2.51 -6.97
N ALA A 41 5.15 -2.16 -6.09
CA ALA A 41 5.71 -3.10 -5.12
C ALA A 41 4.64 -3.62 -4.15
N GLY A 42 3.78 -2.76 -3.62
CA GLY A 42 2.66 -3.14 -2.75
C GLY A 42 1.66 -4.06 -3.45
N ILE A 43 1.24 -3.73 -4.68
CA ILE A 43 0.33 -4.56 -5.47
C ILE A 43 0.93 -5.94 -5.77
N MET A 44 2.23 -5.98 -6.09
CA MET A 44 2.94 -7.23 -6.34
C MET A 44 3.07 -8.06 -5.07
N ALA A 45 3.36 -7.42 -3.93
CA ALA A 45 3.43 -8.09 -2.63
C ALA A 45 2.08 -8.73 -2.26
N SER A 46 0.96 -7.99 -2.38
CA SER A 46 -0.38 -8.51 -2.08
C SER A 46 -0.74 -9.73 -2.94
N LYS A 47 -0.35 -9.75 -4.22
CA LYS A 47 -0.63 -10.91 -5.11
C LYS A 47 0.26 -12.11 -4.80
N ARG A 48 1.42 -11.89 -4.21
CA ARG A 48 2.42 -12.91 -3.86
C ARG A 48 2.46 -13.23 -2.37
N THR A 49 1.46 -12.83 -1.59
CA THR A 49 1.40 -13.14 -0.16
C THR A 49 1.50 -14.64 0.12
N HIS A 50 0.95 -15.48 -0.76
CA HIS A 50 1.07 -16.95 -0.67
C HIS A 50 2.50 -17.48 -0.86
N GLU A 51 3.38 -16.75 -1.54
CA GLU A 51 4.82 -17.09 -1.65
C GLU A 51 5.59 -16.64 -0.40
N LEU A 52 5.13 -15.55 0.24
CA LEU A 52 5.78 -14.94 1.40
C LEU A 52 5.35 -15.57 2.73
N ILE A 53 4.12 -16.09 2.81
CA ILE A 53 3.51 -16.63 4.02
C ILE A 53 3.14 -18.10 3.77
N PRO A 54 3.86 -19.06 4.38
CA PRO A 54 3.75 -20.50 4.05
C PRO A 54 2.36 -21.13 4.18
N LEU A 55 1.43 -20.52 4.92
CA LEU A 55 0.08 -21.04 5.18
C LEU A 55 -1.01 -20.33 4.35
N CYS A 56 -0.64 -19.32 3.56
CA CYS A 56 -1.58 -18.62 2.69
C CYS A 56 -1.79 -19.41 1.39
N HIS A 57 -3.05 -19.59 1.01
CA HIS A 57 -3.40 -20.24 -0.26
C HIS A 57 -3.45 -19.19 -1.38
N PRO A 58 -3.23 -19.57 -2.65
CA PRO A 58 -3.37 -18.64 -3.76
C PRO A 58 -4.82 -18.15 -3.88
N LEU A 59 -5.05 -16.86 -3.59
CA LEU A 59 -6.37 -16.23 -3.70
C LEU A 59 -6.46 -15.38 -4.95
N MET A 60 -7.60 -15.49 -5.65
CA MET A 60 -7.93 -14.60 -6.75
C MET A 60 -8.32 -13.23 -6.19
N ILE A 61 -7.37 -12.30 -6.23
CA ILE A 61 -7.59 -10.93 -5.78
C ILE A 61 -8.31 -10.15 -6.88
N SER A 62 -9.48 -9.59 -6.54
CA SER A 62 -10.32 -8.84 -7.47
C SER A 62 -9.88 -7.39 -7.64
N LYS A 63 -9.38 -6.77 -6.56
CA LYS A 63 -8.87 -5.40 -6.59
C LYS A 63 -7.81 -5.19 -5.51
N VAL A 64 -6.74 -4.47 -5.87
CA VAL A 64 -5.74 -3.95 -4.93
C VAL A 64 -5.60 -2.46 -5.17
N GLU A 65 -5.69 -1.67 -4.10
CA GLU A 65 -5.44 -0.23 -4.09
C GLU A 65 -4.37 0.05 -3.05
N VAL A 66 -3.37 0.85 -3.41
CA VAL A 66 -2.31 1.30 -2.49
C VAL A 66 -2.26 2.82 -2.59
N GLU A 67 -2.43 3.47 -1.45
CA GLU A 67 -2.39 4.91 -1.27
C GLU A 67 -1.23 5.25 -0.35
N ILE A 68 -0.47 6.28 -0.70
CA ILE A 68 0.69 6.73 0.08
C ILE A 68 0.59 8.23 0.18
N GLU A 69 0.46 8.71 1.42
CA GLU A 69 0.26 10.11 1.72
C GLU A 69 1.31 10.58 2.74
N PRO A 70 1.86 11.79 2.59
CA PRO A 70 2.70 12.39 3.61
C PRO A 70 1.85 12.78 4.83
N ASP A 71 2.35 12.48 6.03
CA ASP A 71 1.77 13.06 7.25
C ASP A 71 2.40 14.45 7.47
N ALA A 72 1.56 15.49 7.61
CA ALA A 72 2.03 16.84 7.89
C ALA A 72 2.36 17.06 9.38
N THR A 73 1.85 16.19 10.26
CA THR A 73 1.97 16.33 11.73
C THR A 73 3.15 15.56 12.31
N LEU A 74 3.63 14.52 11.60
CA LEU A 74 4.79 13.70 11.98
C LEU A 74 5.73 13.58 10.77
N PRO A 75 7.06 13.54 10.97
CA PRO A 75 7.96 13.22 9.87
C PRO A 75 7.76 11.74 9.48
N GLY A 76 6.90 11.50 8.50
CA GLY A 76 6.49 10.15 8.10
C GLY A 76 5.56 10.10 6.90
N LEU A 77 5.34 8.88 6.42
CA LEU A 77 4.36 8.57 5.39
C LEU A 77 3.30 7.61 5.96
N VAL A 78 2.05 7.87 5.62
CA VAL A 78 0.93 6.97 5.87
C VAL A 78 0.71 6.15 4.60
N VAL A 79 0.86 4.84 4.72
CA VAL A 79 0.57 3.89 3.65
C VAL A 79 -0.76 3.20 3.97
N ARG A 80 -1.69 3.20 3.03
CA ARG A 80 -2.95 2.47 3.13
C ARG A 80 -3.03 1.48 1.98
N ALA A 81 -3.11 0.19 2.30
CA ALA A 81 -3.38 -0.84 1.30
C ALA A 81 -4.81 -1.35 1.50
N ARG A 82 -5.56 -1.47 0.41
CA ARG A 82 -6.91 -2.02 0.39
C ARG A 82 -6.96 -3.16 -0.61
N VAL A 83 -7.34 -4.34 -0.13
CA VAL A 83 -7.46 -5.55 -0.95
C VAL A 83 -8.90 -6.03 -0.91
N LYS A 84 -9.44 -6.41 -2.07
CA LYS A 84 -10.77 -7.02 -2.21
C LYS A 84 -10.66 -8.35 -2.92
N THR A 85 -11.36 -9.36 -2.40
CA THR A 85 -11.52 -10.65 -3.06
C THR A 85 -13.00 -11.06 -3.12
N SER A 86 -13.31 -11.88 -4.12
CA SER A 86 -14.58 -12.61 -4.23
C SER A 86 -14.52 -14.02 -3.63
N GLY A 87 -13.38 -14.44 -3.05
CA GLY A 87 -13.18 -15.76 -2.46
C GLY A 87 -13.89 -15.99 -1.12
N GLN A 88 -13.83 -17.23 -0.63
CA GLN A 88 -14.42 -17.64 0.66
C GLN A 88 -13.58 -17.21 1.87
N THR A 89 -12.26 -17.12 1.71
CA THR A 89 -11.26 -16.73 2.72
C THR A 89 -11.16 -15.22 2.89
N GLY A 90 -10.71 -14.78 4.07
CA GLY A 90 -10.34 -13.39 4.33
C GLY A 90 -9.09 -12.98 3.54
N VAL A 91 -8.90 -11.67 3.38
CA VAL A 91 -7.71 -11.05 2.73
C VAL A 91 -6.97 -10.13 3.70
N GLU A 92 -6.97 -10.49 5.00
CA GLU A 92 -6.26 -9.70 6.01
C GLU A 92 -4.76 -9.65 5.72
N MET A 93 -4.18 -10.78 5.30
CA MET A 93 -2.74 -10.94 5.11
C MET A 93 -2.22 -10.29 3.82
N GLU A 94 -3.07 -10.16 2.80
CA GLU A 94 -2.75 -9.49 1.53
C GLU A 94 -2.79 -7.97 1.67
N ALA A 95 -3.50 -7.45 2.68
CA ALA A 95 -3.61 -6.02 2.95
C ALA A 95 -2.53 -5.47 3.91
N LEU A 96 -1.77 -6.35 4.59
CA LEU A 96 -0.67 -5.99 5.52
C LEU A 96 0.63 -5.64 4.78
#